data_AF-A0A0S8H2I6-F1
#
_entry.id   AF-A0A0S8H2I6-F1
#
_cell.length_a   1.000
_cell.length_b   1.000
_cell.length_c   1.000
_cell.angle_alpha   90.00
_cell.angle_beta   90.00
_cell.angle_gamma   90.00
#
_symmetry.space_group_name_H-M   'P 1'
#
loop_
_entity.id
_entity.type
_entity.pdbx_description
1 polymer ?
#
loop_
_entity_poly.entity_id
_entity_poly.type
_entity_poly.pdbx_seq_one_letter_code
_entity_poly.pdbx_strand_id
1 'polypeptide(L)'
;MLSRLAKPYEIDQSGNVELGEYPTYFGTSAGLVSSAADLAEYYTAIDRNVFLSPEIQQLAFTPAISTAGDTLPYGLGWFTQDYLGVRLIWHYGYWTCNSSLIVKVPEQNLSFVILTNTNALSHGFSLGTGDVLTSPAAIAFLQTFVLPDKFAQPMPEIDWTVPEDAIIGQLDAIADPQLIELIKKELMAEWSIYNVRGDAETKGKLFRVYSQSFAKGGVRELSGLREIARIEEVGNSQDLTEEFSLSEDSEIRVYAVGEIVPGRVYDSGWIEDAGTGETVWQMTEANTEHAGGAVSNKRADQVITLRAGTYRLRYTSDRGHAFGDWQAFPPDDVFWGIVVFDATPRQRR
;
A
#
# COMPACT_ATOMS: atom_id res chain seq x y z
N MET A 1 11.11 -39.16 1.73
CA MET A 1 11.10 -37.68 1.61
C MET A 1 9.72 -37.17 1.18
N LEU A 2 9.11 -37.69 0.11
CA LEU A 2 7.77 -37.29 -0.36
C LEU A 2 6.62 -37.50 0.65
N SER A 3 6.71 -38.50 1.54
CA SER A 3 5.68 -38.79 2.54
C SER A 3 5.53 -37.74 3.66
N ARG A 4 6.46 -36.78 3.76
CA ARG A 4 6.43 -35.71 4.78
C ARG A 4 6.07 -34.34 4.18
N LEU A 5 5.79 -34.26 2.88
CA LEU A 5 5.36 -33.01 2.27
C LEU A 5 3.92 -32.70 2.68
N ALA A 6 3.67 -31.44 3.03
CA ALA A 6 2.32 -30.96 3.23
C ALA A 6 1.55 -31.05 1.89
N LYS A 7 0.29 -31.48 1.94
CA LYS A 7 -0.56 -31.49 0.75
C LYS A 7 -0.76 -30.05 0.25
N PRO A 8 -0.59 -29.78 -1.05
CA PRO A 8 -0.81 -28.47 -1.65
C PRO A 8 -2.31 -28.18 -1.73
N TYR A 9 -2.73 -26.97 -1.35
CA TYR A 9 -4.12 -26.52 -1.54
C TYR A 9 -4.18 -25.15 -2.21
N GLU A 10 -5.20 -24.98 -3.04
CA GLU A 10 -5.58 -23.71 -3.65
C GLU A 10 -6.90 -23.24 -3.07
N ILE A 11 -7.16 -21.94 -3.19
CA ILE A 11 -8.44 -21.34 -2.84
C ILE A 11 -9.07 -20.87 -4.14
N ASP A 12 -10.22 -21.43 -4.50
CA ASP A 12 -10.94 -21.06 -5.71
C ASP A 12 -11.56 -19.64 -5.58
N GLN A 13 -12.15 -19.13 -6.67
CA GLN A 13 -12.80 -17.81 -6.66
C GLN A 13 -14.02 -17.72 -5.72
N SER A 14 -14.56 -18.85 -5.28
CA SER A 14 -15.68 -18.94 -4.33
C SER A 14 -15.20 -19.12 -2.88
N GLY A 15 -13.88 -19.15 -2.64
CA GLY A 15 -13.30 -19.35 -1.33
C GLY A 15 -13.19 -20.82 -0.88
N ASN A 16 -13.47 -21.79 -1.77
CA ASN A 16 -13.36 -23.21 -1.46
C ASN A 16 -11.90 -23.65 -1.48
N VAL A 17 -11.52 -24.50 -0.54
CA VAL A 17 -10.18 -25.10 -0.47
C VAL A 17 -10.15 -26.39 -1.28
N GLU A 18 -9.33 -26.43 -2.32
CA GLU A 18 -9.20 -27.58 -3.22
C GLU A 18 -7.77 -28.11 -3.23
N LEU A 19 -7.61 -29.41 -3.53
CA LEU A 19 -6.28 -30.01 -3.67
C LEU A 19 -5.61 -29.46 -4.93
N GLY A 20 -4.45 -28.84 -4.77
CA GLY A 20 -3.69 -28.28 -5.88
C GLY A 20 -2.50 -29.15 -6.30
N GLU A 21 -1.56 -28.54 -7.02
CA GLU A 21 -0.35 -29.21 -7.50
C GLU A 21 0.91 -28.81 -6.72
N TYR A 22 1.88 -29.73 -6.64
CA TYR A 22 3.19 -29.40 -6.10
C TYR A 22 3.96 -28.52 -7.08
N PRO A 23 4.77 -27.55 -6.59
CA PRO A 23 5.68 -26.79 -7.43
C PRO A 23 6.63 -27.71 -8.22
N THR A 24 6.78 -27.45 -9.51
CA THR A 24 7.64 -28.24 -10.41
C THR A 24 8.95 -27.56 -10.75
N TYR A 25 9.15 -26.31 -10.34
CA TYR A 25 10.35 -25.53 -10.59
C TYR A 25 11.30 -25.51 -9.40
N PHE A 26 12.59 -25.57 -9.70
CA PHE A 26 13.67 -25.34 -8.76
C PHE A 26 14.76 -24.51 -9.45
N GLY A 27 15.20 -23.44 -8.79
CA GLY A 27 16.22 -22.53 -9.29
C GLY A 27 16.75 -21.60 -8.20
N THR A 28 17.59 -20.64 -8.60
CA THR A 28 18.21 -19.68 -7.67
C THR A 28 17.23 -18.66 -7.08
N SER A 29 16.06 -18.49 -7.68
CA SER A 29 15.01 -17.57 -7.21
C SER A 29 13.89 -18.26 -6.42
N ALA A 30 13.67 -19.57 -6.60
CA ALA A 30 12.55 -20.29 -6.01
C ALA A 30 12.72 -21.81 -6.03
N GLY A 31 11.95 -22.52 -5.20
CA GLY A 31 11.85 -23.99 -5.21
C GLY A 31 12.49 -24.70 -4.01
N LEU A 32 13.15 -23.97 -3.10
CA LEU A 32 13.61 -24.56 -1.85
C LEU A 32 12.40 -25.07 -1.02
N VAL A 33 12.45 -26.34 -0.62
CA VAL A 33 11.45 -26.97 0.24
C VAL A 33 12.09 -27.31 1.58
N SER A 34 11.46 -26.89 2.67
CA SER A 34 11.98 -27.05 4.02
C SER A 34 10.84 -27.17 5.04
N SER A 35 11.19 -27.35 6.32
CA SER A 35 10.25 -27.30 7.45
C SER A 35 10.50 -26.05 8.30
N ALA A 36 9.52 -25.65 9.12
CA ALA A 36 9.71 -24.52 10.04
C ALA A 36 10.85 -24.78 11.04
N ALA A 37 11.06 -26.04 11.45
CA ALA A 37 12.16 -26.42 12.34
C ALA A 37 13.52 -26.26 11.65
N ASP A 38 13.68 -26.76 10.41
CA ASP A 38 14.92 -26.62 9.66
C ASP A 38 15.24 -25.15 9.37
N LEU A 39 14.22 -24.33 9.05
CA LEU A 39 14.40 -22.89 8.87
C LEU A 39 14.77 -22.18 10.18
N ALA A 40 14.24 -22.59 11.32
CA ALA A 40 14.64 -22.05 12.62
C ALA A 40 16.12 -22.37 12.93
N GLU A 41 16.59 -23.57 12.60
CA GLU A 41 18.01 -23.94 12.70
C GLU A 41 18.88 -23.11 11.75
N TYR A 42 18.45 -22.95 10.50
CA TYR A 42 19.13 -22.10 9.52
C TYR A 42 19.25 -20.65 10.03
N TYR A 43 18.21 -20.13 10.66
CA TYR A 43 18.18 -18.79 11.22
C TYR A 43 19.10 -18.64 12.42
N THR A 44 19.16 -19.66 13.28
CA THR A 44 20.14 -19.73 14.38
C THR A 44 21.57 -19.71 13.84
N ALA A 45 21.82 -20.35 12.70
CA ALA A 45 23.12 -20.35 12.04
C ALA A 45 23.47 -18.98 11.41
N ILE A 46 22.48 -18.26 10.86
CA ILE A 46 22.63 -16.85 10.43
C ILE A 46 23.00 -15.96 11.63
N ASP A 47 22.32 -16.09 12.76
CA ASP A 47 22.58 -15.26 13.95
C ASP A 47 23.98 -15.50 14.53
N ARG A 48 24.54 -16.70 14.30
CA ARG A 48 25.89 -17.08 14.71
C ARG A 48 26.95 -16.86 13.63
N ASN A 49 26.60 -16.25 12.51
CA ASN A 49 27.51 -16.01 11.38
C ASN A 49 28.24 -17.28 10.91
N VAL A 50 27.54 -18.43 10.91
CA VAL A 50 28.15 -19.73 10.56
C VAL A 50 28.58 -19.77 9.09
N PHE A 51 27.83 -19.11 8.20
CA PHE A 51 28.05 -19.16 6.75
C PHE A 51 28.80 -17.95 6.20
N LEU A 52 28.55 -16.77 6.75
CA LEU A 52 29.07 -15.49 6.29
C LEU A 52 29.74 -14.77 7.44
N SER A 53 30.82 -14.02 7.18
CA SER A 53 31.38 -13.12 8.19
C SER A 53 30.34 -12.06 8.60
N PRO A 54 30.44 -11.49 9.81
CA PRO A 54 29.53 -10.44 10.26
C PRO A 54 29.41 -9.27 9.26
N GLU A 55 30.51 -8.89 8.61
CA GLU A 55 30.55 -7.78 7.65
C GLU A 55 29.78 -8.11 6.36
N ILE A 56 29.94 -9.32 5.82
CA ILE A 56 29.23 -9.75 4.60
C ILE A 56 27.74 -9.93 4.88
N GLN A 57 27.39 -10.48 6.05
CA GLN A 57 25.99 -10.63 6.44
C GLN A 57 25.31 -9.26 6.62
N GLN A 58 26.01 -8.30 7.26
CA GLN A 58 25.49 -6.95 7.40
C GLN A 58 25.30 -6.28 6.03
N LEU A 59 26.18 -6.52 5.05
CA LEU A 59 25.99 -6.04 3.69
C LEU A 59 24.70 -6.60 3.07
N ALA A 60 24.39 -7.89 3.28
CA ALA A 60 23.16 -8.49 2.77
C ALA A 60 21.89 -7.86 3.38
N PHE A 61 21.97 -7.44 4.64
CA PHE A 61 20.87 -6.78 5.37
C PHE A 61 20.85 -5.26 5.20
N THR A 62 21.75 -4.69 4.39
CA THR A 62 21.81 -3.24 4.19
C THR A 62 20.89 -2.85 3.03
N PRO A 63 19.98 -1.86 3.22
CA PRO A 63 19.17 -1.31 2.15
C PRO A 63 20.03 -0.90 0.95
N ALA A 64 19.63 -1.29 -0.26
CA ALA A 64 20.27 -0.82 -1.50
C ALA A 64 19.88 0.63 -1.80
N ILE A 65 20.74 1.33 -2.55
CA ILE A 65 20.48 2.69 -3.04
C ILE A 65 20.19 2.64 -4.54
N SER A 66 19.09 3.26 -4.98
CA SER A 66 18.69 3.34 -6.38
C SER A 66 19.65 4.23 -7.19
N THR A 67 19.58 4.18 -8.51
CA THR A 67 20.36 5.08 -9.38
C THR A 67 19.94 6.55 -9.23
N ALA A 68 18.74 6.82 -8.71
CA ALA A 68 18.25 8.15 -8.39
C ALA A 68 18.70 8.62 -6.99
N GLY A 69 19.33 7.77 -6.19
CA GLY A 69 19.80 8.07 -4.84
C GLY A 69 18.81 7.70 -3.72
N ASP A 70 17.67 7.11 -4.05
CA ASP A 70 16.67 6.70 -3.07
C ASP A 70 17.09 5.43 -2.32
N THR A 71 16.75 5.35 -1.04
CA THR A 71 16.91 4.12 -0.27
C THR A 71 15.79 3.14 -0.61
N LEU A 72 16.13 1.93 -1.03
CA LEU A 72 15.19 0.87 -1.37
C LEU A 72 14.88 0.01 -0.14
N PRO A 73 13.67 -0.57 -0.02
CA PRO A 73 13.30 -1.42 1.13
C PRO A 73 13.93 -2.83 1.06
N TYR A 74 15.04 -3.00 0.32
CA TYR A 74 15.59 -4.30 -0.04
C TYR A 74 17.13 -4.26 -0.10
N GLY A 75 17.77 -5.26 0.48
CA GLY A 75 19.20 -5.55 0.40
C GLY A 75 19.51 -6.72 -0.54
N LEU A 76 20.52 -7.53 -0.22
CA LEU A 76 20.87 -8.71 -1.04
C LEU A 76 20.00 -9.90 -0.63
N GLY A 77 18.82 -10.01 -1.24
CA GLY A 77 17.89 -11.13 -1.01
C GLY A 77 17.06 -11.00 0.27
N TRP A 78 17.01 -9.81 0.88
CA TRP A 78 16.29 -9.52 2.12
C TRP A 78 15.56 -8.21 2.03
N PHE A 79 14.29 -8.18 2.44
CA PHE A 79 13.64 -6.92 2.77
C PHE A 79 14.20 -6.39 4.09
N THR A 80 14.30 -5.07 4.16
CA THR A 80 14.86 -4.32 5.28
C THR A 80 13.92 -3.19 5.61
N GLN A 81 13.44 -3.13 6.85
CA GLN A 81 12.48 -2.14 7.28
C GLN A 81 12.78 -1.69 8.71
N ASP A 82 12.83 -0.39 8.93
CA ASP A 82 12.86 0.18 10.27
C ASP A 82 11.44 0.61 10.66
N TYR A 83 10.95 0.13 11.80
CA TYR A 83 9.62 0.48 12.30
C TYR A 83 9.67 0.76 13.80
N LEU A 84 9.30 1.97 14.21
CA LEU A 84 9.34 2.42 15.62
C LEU A 84 10.72 2.17 16.29
N GLY A 85 11.80 2.39 15.52
CA GLY A 85 13.17 2.18 15.94
C GLY A 85 13.55 0.71 16.15
N VAL A 86 12.79 -0.22 15.55
CA VAL A 86 13.10 -1.66 15.50
C VAL A 86 13.47 -2.02 14.07
N ARG A 87 14.63 -2.65 13.90
CA ARG A 87 15.07 -3.13 12.59
C ARG A 87 14.47 -4.50 12.31
N LEU A 88 13.79 -4.60 11.18
CA LEU A 88 13.14 -5.81 10.69
C LEU A 88 13.87 -6.29 9.43
N ILE A 89 14.34 -7.53 9.47
CA ILE A 89 14.94 -8.20 8.31
C ILE A 89 14.05 -9.37 7.94
N TRP A 90 13.51 -9.38 6.73
CA TRP A 90 12.44 -10.32 6.41
C TRP A 90 12.42 -10.71 4.95
N HIS A 91 11.68 -11.77 4.66
CA HIS A 91 11.39 -12.18 3.30
C HIS A 91 10.06 -12.92 3.27
N TYR A 92 9.42 -12.94 2.11
CA TYR A 92 8.23 -13.75 1.87
C TYR A 92 8.38 -14.53 0.57
N GLY A 93 7.57 -15.57 0.41
CA GLY A 93 7.48 -16.30 -0.84
C GLY A 93 6.08 -16.85 -1.02
N TYR A 94 5.66 -17.03 -2.27
CA TYR A 94 4.48 -17.81 -2.58
C TYR A 94 4.55 -18.39 -3.99
N TRP A 95 3.79 -19.45 -4.19
CA TRP A 95 3.41 -19.97 -5.49
C TRP A 95 1.92 -20.25 -5.49
N THR A 96 1.41 -21.26 -6.21
CA THR A 96 -0.03 -21.49 -6.34
C THR A 96 -0.58 -22.09 -5.06
N CYS A 97 0.17 -23.02 -4.46
CA CYS A 97 -0.28 -23.85 -3.34
C CYS A 97 0.59 -23.73 -2.08
N ASN A 98 1.43 -22.71 -1.98
CA ASN A 98 2.32 -22.55 -0.83
C ASN A 98 2.69 -21.09 -0.66
N SER A 99 2.99 -20.73 0.58
CA SER A 99 3.52 -19.43 0.92
C SER A 99 4.29 -19.48 2.23
N SER A 100 5.21 -18.55 2.37
CA SER A 100 6.07 -18.41 3.53
C SER A 100 6.25 -16.93 3.87
N LEU A 101 6.46 -16.69 5.16
CA LEU A 101 6.92 -15.41 5.69
C LEU A 101 7.93 -15.70 6.79
N ILE A 102 9.04 -14.99 6.74
CA ILE A 102 10.13 -15.09 7.70
C ILE A 102 10.55 -13.68 8.11
N VAL A 103 10.63 -13.44 9.42
CA VAL A 103 10.93 -12.12 10.01
C VAL A 103 11.98 -12.28 11.10
N LYS A 104 13.02 -11.45 11.09
CA LYS A 104 14.03 -11.34 12.15
C LYS A 104 13.97 -9.97 12.78
N VAL A 105 14.15 -9.94 14.09
CA VAL A 105 14.35 -8.75 14.90
C VAL A 105 15.69 -8.88 15.61
N PRO A 106 16.81 -8.50 14.95
CA PRO A 106 18.16 -8.77 15.44
C PRO A 106 18.41 -8.21 16.85
N GLU A 107 17.94 -7.00 17.14
CA GLU A 107 18.16 -6.32 18.42
C GLU A 107 17.48 -7.03 19.60
N GLN A 108 16.48 -7.87 19.33
CA GLN A 108 15.74 -8.63 20.33
C GLN A 108 16.06 -10.13 20.30
N ASN A 109 16.95 -10.57 19.40
CA ASN A 109 17.26 -11.98 19.16
C ASN A 109 15.99 -12.83 18.92
N LEU A 110 15.03 -12.27 18.18
CA LEU A 110 13.78 -12.94 17.81
C LEU A 110 13.77 -13.27 16.31
N SER A 111 13.20 -14.43 16.00
CA SER A 111 12.91 -14.84 14.63
C SER A 111 11.54 -15.51 14.58
N PHE A 112 10.76 -15.17 13.56
CA PHE A 112 9.44 -15.71 13.28
C PHE A 112 9.47 -16.41 11.91
N VAL A 113 8.98 -17.64 11.87
CA VAL A 113 8.92 -18.47 10.67
C VAL A 113 7.52 -19.06 10.56
N ILE A 114 6.85 -18.79 9.46
CA ILE A 114 5.55 -19.39 9.14
C ILE A 114 5.58 -19.91 7.70
N LEU A 115 5.13 -21.16 7.54
CA LEU A 115 4.98 -21.85 6.27
C LEU A 115 3.54 -22.33 6.15
N THR A 116 2.90 -22.08 5.02
CA THR A 116 1.55 -22.57 4.74
C THR A 116 1.50 -23.30 3.40
N ASN A 117 0.55 -24.22 3.30
CA ASN A 117 0.27 -25.01 2.11
C ASN A 117 -0.90 -24.45 1.29
N THR A 118 -1.04 -23.12 1.32
CA THR A 118 -1.82 -22.30 0.39
C THR A 118 -0.99 -21.07 0.04
N ASN A 119 -1.36 -20.28 -0.97
CA ASN A 119 -0.69 -19.01 -1.25
C ASN A 119 -1.18 -17.84 -0.38
N ALA A 120 -2.21 -18.08 0.44
CA ALA A 120 -3.01 -17.05 1.09
C ALA A 120 -2.26 -16.29 2.19
N LEU A 121 -1.13 -16.79 2.71
CA LEU A 121 -0.31 -16.04 3.68
C LEU A 121 0.35 -14.80 3.07
N SER A 122 0.62 -14.81 1.76
CA SER A 122 1.47 -13.80 1.12
C SER A 122 0.86 -13.16 -0.13
N HIS A 123 0.11 -13.90 -0.95
CA HIS A 123 -0.39 -13.41 -2.25
C HIS A 123 -1.27 -12.17 -2.12
N GLY A 124 -2.15 -12.13 -1.10
CA GLY A 124 -3.17 -11.10 -0.95
C GLY A 124 -2.76 -9.84 -0.17
N PHE A 125 -1.48 -9.72 0.22
CA PHE A 125 -1.04 -8.71 1.17
C PHE A 125 0.06 -7.79 0.64
N SER A 126 0.36 -7.79 -0.66
CA SER A 126 1.28 -6.81 -1.29
C SER A 126 2.64 -6.65 -0.62
N LEU A 127 3.17 -7.71 0.00
CA LEU A 127 4.46 -7.70 0.69
C LEU A 127 5.63 -7.25 -0.21
N GLY A 128 5.49 -7.34 -1.53
CA GLY A 128 6.48 -6.89 -2.50
C GLY A 128 6.73 -5.39 -2.50
N THR A 129 5.85 -4.59 -1.90
CA THR A 129 6.06 -3.15 -1.72
C THR A 129 7.10 -2.83 -0.65
N GLY A 130 7.59 -3.84 0.10
CA GLY A 130 8.62 -3.67 1.11
C GLY A 130 8.11 -3.18 2.48
N ASP A 131 6.83 -3.41 2.78
CA ASP A 131 6.26 -3.21 4.11
C ASP A 131 5.73 -4.53 4.68
N VAL A 132 6.35 -5.05 5.73
CA VAL A 132 5.95 -6.31 6.37
C VAL A 132 4.62 -6.18 7.11
N LEU A 133 4.23 -4.95 7.50
CA LEU A 133 3.00 -4.67 8.24
C LEU A 133 1.75 -4.72 7.36
N THR A 134 1.88 -5.07 6.08
CA THR A 134 0.72 -5.48 5.29
C THR A 134 0.30 -6.92 5.58
N SER A 135 1.16 -7.74 6.21
CA SER A 135 0.84 -9.10 6.62
C SER A 135 0.15 -9.14 7.99
N PRO A 136 -1.07 -9.69 8.11
CA PRO A 136 -1.72 -9.92 9.40
C PRO A 136 -0.88 -10.77 10.35
N ALA A 137 -0.15 -11.77 9.83
CA ALA A 137 0.70 -12.64 10.63
C ALA A 137 1.92 -11.89 11.19
N ALA A 138 2.51 -10.97 10.42
CA ALA A 138 3.59 -10.12 10.89
C ALA A 138 3.09 -9.13 11.96
N ILE A 139 1.95 -8.47 11.73
CA ILE A 139 1.34 -7.57 12.71
C ILE A 139 1.12 -8.32 14.02
N ALA A 140 0.44 -9.47 14.00
CA ALA A 140 0.20 -10.26 15.21
C ALA A 140 1.50 -10.64 15.95
N PHE A 141 2.55 -11.05 15.21
CA PHE A 141 3.87 -11.33 15.80
C PHE A 141 4.49 -10.08 16.45
N LEU A 142 4.50 -8.95 15.74
CA LEU A 142 5.12 -7.72 16.22
C LEU A 142 4.38 -7.16 17.44
N GLN A 143 3.04 -7.13 17.39
CA GLN A 143 2.18 -6.70 18.48
C GLN A 143 2.37 -7.56 19.74
N THR A 144 2.53 -8.88 19.57
CA THR A 144 2.62 -9.81 20.71
C THR A 144 4.02 -9.84 21.33
N PHE A 145 5.07 -9.82 20.53
CA PHE A 145 6.42 -10.17 21.00
C PHE A 145 7.45 -9.04 20.89
N VAL A 146 7.22 -8.02 20.06
CA VAL A 146 8.28 -7.06 19.66
C VAL A 146 7.98 -5.64 20.12
N LEU A 147 6.72 -5.24 20.05
CA LEU A 147 6.23 -3.88 20.31
C LEU A 147 5.60 -3.63 21.69
N PRO A 148 5.24 -4.60 22.56
CA PRO A 148 4.61 -4.29 23.85
C PRO A 148 5.37 -3.25 24.68
N ASP A 149 6.70 -3.34 24.72
CA ASP A 149 7.55 -2.42 25.50
C ASP A 149 7.80 -1.07 24.81
N LYS A 150 7.28 -0.87 23.58
CA LYS A 150 7.43 0.40 22.84
C LYS A 150 6.35 1.42 23.19
N PHE A 151 5.25 0.98 23.77
CA PHE A 151 4.11 1.83 24.10
C PHE A 151 3.93 1.95 25.61
N ALA A 152 3.58 3.14 26.08
CA ALA A 152 3.32 3.38 27.50
C ALA A 152 2.00 2.75 27.97
N GLN A 153 1.10 2.47 27.04
CA GLN A 153 -0.20 1.84 27.29
C GLN A 153 -0.22 0.45 26.66
N PRO A 154 -0.97 -0.51 27.24
CA PRO A 154 -1.23 -1.78 26.59
C PRO A 154 -1.81 -1.56 25.20
N MET A 155 -1.44 -2.44 24.28
CA MET A 155 -1.98 -2.41 22.93
C MET A 155 -3.50 -2.68 22.97
N PRO A 156 -4.34 -1.83 22.36
CA PRO A 156 -5.78 -2.04 22.35
C PRO A 156 -6.12 -3.23 21.46
N GLU A 157 -7.04 -4.07 21.92
CA GLU A 157 -7.70 -5.06 21.08
C GLU A 157 -8.90 -4.40 20.41
N ILE A 158 -8.89 -4.31 19.08
CA ILE A 158 -10.01 -3.75 18.32
C ILE A 158 -10.90 -4.89 17.85
N ASP A 159 -12.18 -4.84 18.21
CA ASP A 159 -13.16 -5.76 17.65
C ASP A 159 -13.64 -5.25 16.29
N TRP A 160 -13.05 -5.74 15.21
CA TRP A 160 -13.42 -5.37 13.84
C TRP A 160 -14.77 -5.94 13.38
N THR A 161 -15.43 -6.78 14.20
CA THR A 161 -16.71 -7.42 13.84
C THR A 161 -17.93 -6.59 14.22
N VAL A 162 -17.79 -5.63 15.14
CA VAL A 162 -18.89 -4.74 15.58
C VAL A 162 -19.31 -3.72 14.48
N PRO A 163 -20.43 -3.00 14.67
CA PRO A 163 -20.85 -1.92 13.76
C PRO A 163 -19.82 -0.78 13.61
N GLU A 164 -19.91 -0.04 12.50
CA GLU A 164 -18.93 0.99 12.11
C GLU A 164 -18.70 2.06 13.18
N ASP A 165 -19.77 2.59 13.77
CA ASP A 165 -19.73 3.62 14.80
C ASP A 165 -19.02 3.14 16.08
N ALA A 166 -19.21 1.87 16.44
CA ALA A 166 -18.54 1.26 17.58
C ALA A 166 -17.04 0.99 17.30
N ILE A 167 -16.65 0.68 16.06
CA ILE A 167 -15.22 0.60 15.68
C ILE A 167 -14.59 1.99 15.76
N ILE A 168 -15.23 3.00 15.18
CA ILE A 168 -14.73 4.39 15.21
C ILE A 168 -14.58 4.89 16.65
N GLY A 169 -15.55 4.60 17.53
CA GLY A 169 -15.45 4.93 18.95
C GLY A 169 -14.27 4.26 19.67
N GLN A 170 -13.87 3.04 19.27
CA GLN A 170 -12.66 2.39 19.77
C GLN A 170 -11.40 3.10 19.27
N LEU A 171 -11.36 3.51 17.99
CA LEU A 171 -10.23 4.23 17.40
C LEU A 171 -10.04 5.62 18.02
N ASP A 172 -11.14 6.36 18.23
CA ASP A 172 -11.13 7.70 18.83
C ASP A 172 -10.63 7.70 20.29
N ALA A 173 -10.70 6.55 20.98
CA ALA A 173 -10.19 6.39 22.33
C ALA A 173 -8.65 6.25 22.40
N ILE A 174 -7.98 6.01 21.26
CA ILE A 174 -6.53 5.83 21.19
C ILE A 174 -5.84 7.19 21.11
N ALA A 175 -5.15 7.58 22.18
CA ALA A 175 -4.48 8.88 22.25
C ALA A 175 -3.07 8.89 21.63
N ASP A 176 -2.39 7.74 21.56
CA ASP A 176 -1.00 7.65 21.12
C ASP A 176 -0.90 7.68 19.57
N PRO A 177 -0.25 8.69 18.96
CA PRO A 177 -0.12 8.80 17.50
C PRO A 177 0.68 7.68 16.83
N GLN A 178 1.60 7.02 17.54
CA GLN A 178 2.33 5.89 16.97
C GLN A 178 1.47 4.62 16.99
N LEU A 179 0.65 4.47 18.03
CA LEU A 179 -0.25 3.35 18.15
C LEU A 179 -1.40 3.43 17.15
N ILE A 180 -1.97 4.63 16.93
CA ILE A 180 -3.03 4.80 15.93
C ILE A 180 -2.52 4.48 14.52
N GLU A 181 -1.27 4.78 14.18
CA GLU A 181 -0.67 4.40 12.89
C GLU A 181 -0.47 2.88 12.76
N LEU A 182 -0.15 2.17 13.84
CA LEU A 182 -0.12 0.70 13.85
C LEU A 182 -1.52 0.12 13.64
N ILE A 183 -2.52 0.65 14.34
CA ILE A 183 -3.92 0.20 14.23
C ILE A 183 -4.52 0.53 12.85
N LYS A 184 -4.12 1.65 12.23
CA LYS A 184 -4.43 1.95 10.82
C LYS A 184 -3.90 0.85 9.89
N LYS A 185 -2.69 0.34 10.15
CA LYS A 185 -2.11 -0.76 9.38
C LYS A 185 -2.83 -2.08 9.63
N GLU A 186 -3.18 -2.37 10.87
CA GLU A 186 -3.99 -3.54 11.24
C GLU A 186 -5.35 -3.54 10.54
N LEU A 187 -6.08 -2.41 10.56
CA LEU A 187 -7.35 -2.25 9.85
C LEU A 187 -7.22 -2.59 8.35
N MET A 188 -6.16 -2.13 7.70
CA MET A 188 -5.93 -2.41 6.28
C MET A 188 -5.49 -3.84 6.00
N ALA A 189 -4.81 -4.49 6.95
CA ALA A 189 -4.52 -5.91 6.89
C ALA A 189 -5.80 -6.75 7.04
N GLU A 190 -6.69 -6.39 7.98
CA GLU A 190 -8.03 -6.96 8.12
C GLU A 190 -8.87 -6.76 6.86
N TRP A 191 -8.91 -5.54 6.33
CA TRP A 191 -9.56 -5.25 5.04
C TRP A 191 -9.03 -6.17 3.92
N SER A 192 -7.72 -6.38 3.85
CA SER A 192 -7.09 -7.28 2.88
C SER A 192 -7.53 -8.73 3.06
N ILE A 193 -7.71 -9.21 4.31
CA ILE A 193 -8.24 -10.56 4.57
C ILE A 193 -9.63 -10.73 3.95
N TYR A 194 -10.54 -9.78 4.17
CA TYR A 194 -11.90 -9.85 3.61
C TYR A 194 -11.93 -9.61 2.10
N ASN A 195 -11.00 -8.81 1.57
CA ASN A 195 -10.81 -8.66 0.13
C ASN A 195 -10.43 -9.99 -0.54
N VAL A 196 -9.44 -10.70 0.02
CA VAL A 196 -9.00 -12.01 -0.48
C VAL A 196 -10.11 -13.07 -0.37
N ARG A 197 -10.94 -13.00 0.67
CA ARG A 197 -12.09 -13.90 0.86
C ARG A 197 -13.29 -13.59 -0.03
N GLY A 198 -13.30 -12.46 -0.74
CA GLY A 198 -14.45 -12.03 -1.53
C GLY A 198 -15.65 -11.55 -0.70
N ASP A 199 -15.44 -11.20 0.57
CA ASP A 199 -16.50 -10.65 1.44
C ASP A 199 -16.61 -9.13 1.22
N ALA A 200 -17.39 -8.76 0.20
CA ALA A 200 -17.58 -7.36 -0.19
C ALA A 200 -18.26 -6.50 0.89
N GLU A 201 -19.14 -7.08 1.71
CA GLU A 201 -19.86 -6.36 2.75
C GLU A 201 -18.91 -5.94 3.88
N THR A 202 -18.15 -6.91 4.43
CA THR A 202 -17.20 -6.63 5.51
C THR A 202 -16.03 -5.79 5.00
N LYS A 203 -15.50 -6.07 3.79
CA LYS A 203 -14.50 -5.22 3.12
C LYS A 203 -14.99 -3.77 3.02
N GLY A 204 -16.21 -3.56 2.53
CA GLY A 204 -16.81 -2.23 2.39
C GLY A 204 -16.98 -1.50 3.73
N LYS A 205 -17.40 -2.22 4.77
CA LYS A 205 -17.52 -1.72 6.15
C LYS A 205 -16.17 -1.20 6.67
N LEU A 206 -15.13 -2.03 6.61
CA LEU A 206 -13.79 -1.67 7.09
C LEU A 206 -13.19 -0.49 6.30
N PHE A 207 -13.46 -0.42 4.99
CA PHE A 207 -13.01 0.70 4.18
C PHE A 207 -13.70 2.02 4.55
N ARG A 208 -14.99 2.00 4.88
CA ARG A 208 -15.70 3.18 5.38
C ARG A 208 -15.14 3.65 6.72
N VAL A 209 -14.86 2.72 7.65
CA VAL A 209 -14.17 3.04 8.90
C VAL A 209 -12.82 3.69 8.63
N TYR A 210 -12.02 3.13 7.73
CA TYR A 210 -10.73 3.70 7.33
C TYR A 210 -10.90 5.14 6.80
N SER A 211 -11.85 5.31 5.87
CA SER A 211 -12.08 6.58 5.19
C SER A 211 -12.61 7.68 6.13
N GLN A 212 -13.37 7.30 7.17
CA GLN A 212 -13.87 8.23 8.17
C GLN A 212 -12.81 8.59 9.22
N SER A 213 -12.01 7.61 9.65
CA SER A 213 -11.05 7.79 10.76
C SER A 213 -9.72 8.39 10.30
N PHE A 214 -9.26 7.99 9.10
CA PHE A 214 -7.90 8.25 8.63
C PHE A 214 -7.82 9.12 7.40
N ALA A 215 -8.88 9.20 6.56
CA ALA A 215 -8.80 10.03 5.38
C ALA A 215 -8.86 11.51 5.74
N LYS A 216 -7.79 12.25 5.48
CA LYS A 216 -7.61 13.64 5.91
C LYS A 216 -6.90 14.45 4.83
N GLY A 217 -7.07 15.76 4.88
CA GLY A 217 -6.35 16.70 4.03
C GLY A 217 -6.74 16.64 2.55
N GLY A 218 -5.80 17.06 1.70
CA GLY A 218 -5.88 16.92 0.25
C GLY A 218 -7.04 17.68 -0.37
N VAL A 219 -7.80 17.03 -1.27
CA VAL A 219 -8.91 17.67 -1.99
C VAL A 219 -9.98 18.24 -1.05
N ARG A 220 -10.13 17.65 0.15
CA ARG A 220 -11.13 18.09 1.15
C ARG A 220 -10.84 19.49 1.68
N GLU A 221 -9.57 19.87 1.78
CA GLU A 221 -9.15 21.23 2.21
C GLU A 221 -9.46 22.29 1.15
N LEU A 222 -9.71 21.87 -0.09
CA LEU A 222 -10.04 22.74 -1.22
C LEU A 222 -11.54 22.97 -1.37
N SER A 223 -12.38 22.37 -0.53
CA SER A 223 -13.85 22.47 -0.57
C SER A 223 -14.39 23.91 -0.43
N GLY A 224 -13.57 24.86 0.05
CA GLY A 224 -13.92 26.29 0.10
C GLY A 224 -13.74 27.03 -1.23
N LEU A 225 -13.06 26.45 -2.22
CA LEU A 225 -12.89 27.01 -3.55
C LEU A 225 -14.09 26.68 -4.45
N ARG A 226 -14.33 27.49 -5.47
CA ARG A 226 -15.38 27.20 -6.46
C ARG A 226 -14.86 26.12 -7.40
N GLU A 227 -15.49 24.96 -7.39
CA GLU A 227 -15.20 23.90 -8.36
C GLU A 227 -15.65 24.29 -9.77
N ILE A 228 -14.82 23.92 -10.77
CA ILE A 228 -15.06 24.15 -12.20
C ILE A 228 -15.41 22.85 -12.91
N ALA A 229 -14.65 21.78 -12.66
CA ALA A 229 -14.81 20.44 -13.23
C ALA A 229 -14.14 19.38 -12.36
N ARG A 230 -14.62 18.13 -12.41
CA ARG A 230 -14.17 17.01 -11.57
C ARG A 230 -14.41 15.65 -12.22
N ILE A 231 -13.33 14.88 -12.30
CA ILE A 231 -13.35 13.43 -12.50
C ILE A 231 -12.85 12.79 -11.21
N GLU A 232 -13.67 12.00 -10.53
CA GLU A 232 -13.31 11.34 -9.26
C GLU A 232 -13.82 9.92 -9.19
N GLU A 233 -13.44 9.22 -8.11
CA GLU A 233 -13.79 7.81 -7.87
C GLU A 233 -13.43 6.90 -9.06
N VAL A 234 -12.31 7.22 -9.73
CA VAL A 234 -11.89 6.51 -10.94
C VAL A 234 -11.50 5.08 -10.58
N GLY A 235 -12.23 4.12 -11.15
CA GLY A 235 -11.98 2.68 -10.98
C GLY A 235 -10.97 2.14 -11.99
N ASN A 236 -10.75 0.81 -11.99
CA ASN A 236 -9.81 0.18 -12.93
C ASN A 236 -10.23 0.34 -14.41
N SER A 237 -9.25 0.55 -15.28
CA SER A 237 -9.36 0.51 -16.75
C SER A 237 -10.36 1.51 -17.32
N GLN A 238 -10.34 2.74 -16.80
CA GLN A 238 -11.22 3.82 -17.23
C GLN A 238 -10.46 4.84 -18.09
N ASP A 239 -11.16 5.44 -19.05
CA ASP A 239 -10.73 6.61 -19.82
C ASP A 239 -11.90 7.58 -19.80
N LEU A 240 -11.75 8.66 -19.02
CA LEU A 240 -12.80 9.59 -18.68
C LEU A 240 -12.51 10.98 -19.22
N THR A 241 -13.57 11.71 -19.54
CA THR A 241 -13.51 13.06 -20.06
C THR A 241 -14.65 13.90 -19.50
N GLU A 242 -14.35 15.12 -19.09
CA GLU A 242 -15.31 16.14 -18.76
C GLU A 242 -14.92 17.45 -19.45
N GLU A 243 -15.89 18.21 -19.94
CA GLU A 243 -15.63 19.49 -20.62
C GLU A 243 -15.96 20.66 -19.69
N PHE A 244 -15.13 21.69 -19.69
CA PHE A 244 -15.40 22.95 -18.97
C PHE A 244 -14.97 24.17 -19.79
N SER A 245 -15.55 25.33 -19.45
CA SER A 245 -15.24 26.58 -20.14
C SER A 245 -14.89 27.69 -19.15
N LEU A 246 -13.95 28.54 -19.56
CA LEU A 246 -13.55 29.76 -18.86
C LEU A 246 -13.98 30.97 -19.70
N SER A 247 -14.76 31.86 -19.12
CA SER A 247 -15.25 33.06 -19.83
C SER A 247 -14.20 34.17 -19.97
N GLU A 248 -13.15 34.10 -19.15
CA GLU A 248 -12.03 35.04 -19.11
C GLU A 248 -10.75 34.29 -18.73
N ASP A 249 -9.59 34.91 -18.97
CA ASP A 249 -8.31 34.39 -18.50
C ASP A 249 -8.36 34.24 -16.97
N SER A 250 -8.12 33.02 -16.48
CA SER A 250 -8.37 32.65 -15.08
C SER A 250 -7.17 31.94 -14.48
N GLU A 251 -6.91 32.19 -13.19
CA GLU A 251 -6.06 31.31 -12.40
C GLU A 251 -6.91 30.15 -11.89
N ILE A 252 -6.49 28.92 -12.21
CA ILE A 252 -7.13 27.70 -11.76
C ILE A 252 -6.18 26.90 -10.88
N ARG A 253 -6.72 26.19 -9.88
CA ARG A 253 -5.97 25.20 -9.10
C ARG A 253 -6.35 23.81 -9.59
N VAL A 254 -5.36 23.06 -10.05
CA VAL A 254 -5.50 21.66 -10.48
C VAL A 254 -5.03 20.76 -9.36
N TYR A 255 -5.91 19.90 -8.88
CA TYR A 255 -5.60 18.87 -7.89
C TYR A 255 -5.86 17.50 -8.51
N ALA A 256 -4.83 16.66 -8.59
CA ALA A 256 -4.93 15.35 -9.23
C ALA A 256 -4.16 14.31 -8.42
N VAL A 257 -4.71 13.11 -8.28
CA VAL A 257 -4.06 11.98 -7.61
C VAL A 257 -4.15 10.76 -8.52
N GLY A 258 -3.04 10.02 -8.65
CA GLY A 258 -2.92 8.84 -9.50
C GLY A 258 -1.68 8.00 -9.16
N GLU A 259 -1.39 7.01 -9.99
CA GLU A 259 -0.31 6.04 -9.78
C GLU A 259 0.87 6.36 -10.70
N ILE A 260 1.98 6.81 -10.12
CA ILE A 260 3.21 7.14 -10.83
C ILE A 260 4.42 6.60 -10.07
N VAL A 261 5.28 5.88 -10.78
CA VAL A 261 6.58 5.38 -10.31
C VAL A 261 7.69 5.89 -11.21
N PRO A 262 8.97 5.78 -10.81
CA PRO A 262 10.08 6.22 -11.64
C PRO A 262 10.03 5.62 -13.05
N GLY A 263 9.93 6.49 -14.06
CA GLY A 263 9.88 6.10 -15.47
C GLY A 263 8.56 5.52 -15.98
N ARG A 264 7.48 5.48 -15.16
CA ARG A 264 6.16 5.01 -15.61
C ARG A 264 4.99 5.72 -14.92
N VAL A 265 4.05 6.19 -15.75
CA VAL A 265 2.76 6.77 -15.35
C VAL A 265 1.69 5.74 -15.67
N TYR A 266 0.97 5.26 -14.66
CA TYR A 266 -0.10 4.26 -14.79
C TYR A 266 -1.45 4.95 -14.84
N ASP A 267 -1.76 5.69 -13.78
CA ASP A 267 -3.01 6.42 -13.61
C ASP A 267 -2.70 7.92 -13.51
N SER A 268 -3.34 8.74 -14.35
CA SER A 268 -3.04 10.16 -14.39
C SER A 268 -4.16 11.00 -15.00
N GLY A 269 -4.19 12.27 -14.58
CA GLY A 269 -5.04 13.30 -15.13
C GLY A 269 -4.29 14.34 -15.95
N TRP A 270 -4.97 14.93 -16.92
CA TRP A 270 -4.46 16.03 -17.75
C TRP A 270 -5.59 16.95 -18.24
N ILE A 271 -5.20 18.09 -18.81
CA ILE A 271 -6.11 19.09 -19.38
C ILE A 271 -5.71 19.34 -20.84
N GLU A 272 -6.69 19.27 -21.74
CA GLU A 272 -6.53 19.57 -23.17
C GLU A 272 -7.31 20.83 -23.55
N ASP A 273 -6.75 21.68 -24.40
CA ASP A 273 -7.54 22.69 -25.11
C ASP A 273 -8.50 21.97 -26.07
N ALA A 274 -9.82 22.23 -25.95
CA ALA A 274 -10.81 21.49 -26.71
C ALA A 274 -10.81 21.83 -28.21
N GLY A 275 -10.29 23.01 -28.58
CA GLY A 275 -10.23 23.50 -29.95
C GLY A 275 -8.99 23.02 -30.70
N THR A 276 -7.82 22.98 -30.04
CA THR A 276 -6.56 22.54 -30.66
C THR A 276 -6.24 21.07 -30.40
N GLY A 277 -6.75 20.49 -29.30
CA GLY A 277 -6.35 19.18 -28.80
C GLY A 277 -4.99 19.17 -28.10
N GLU A 278 -4.38 20.34 -27.87
CA GLU A 278 -3.09 20.44 -27.19
C GLU A 278 -3.23 20.21 -25.69
N THR A 279 -2.35 19.38 -25.11
CA THR A 279 -2.26 19.22 -23.67
C THR A 279 -1.62 20.46 -23.05
N VAL A 280 -2.40 21.20 -22.25
CA VAL A 280 -1.95 22.43 -21.60
C VAL A 280 -1.42 22.19 -20.18
N TRP A 281 -1.75 21.05 -19.58
CA TRP A 281 -1.23 20.60 -18.29
C TRP A 281 -1.41 19.08 -18.15
N GLN A 282 -0.48 18.39 -17.48
CA GLN A 282 -0.60 16.95 -17.16
C GLN A 282 0.18 16.59 -15.88
N MET A 283 -0.22 15.51 -15.22
CA MET A 283 0.59 14.90 -14.17
C MET A 283 1.88 14.30 -14.73
N THR A 284 2.98 14.45 -14.00
CA THR A 284 4.31 13.92 -14.31
C THR A 284 5.03 13.56 -13.00
N GLU A 285 6.09 12.78 -13.08
CA GLU A 285 6.96 12.52 -11.92
C GLU A 285 7.55 13.82 -11.33
N ALA A 286 7.85 14.82 -12.17
CA ALA A 286 8.51 16.06 -11.76
C ALA A 286 7.58 17.08 -11.07
N ASN A 287 6.27 17.02 -11.32
CA ASN A 287 5.29 17.94 -10.74
C ASN A 287 4.36 17.29 -9.72
N THR A 288 4.72 16.08 -9.25
CA THR A 288 3.96 15.36 -8.24
C THR A 288 4.78 15.07 -7.00
N GLU A 289 4.07 14.90 -5.89
CA GLU A 289 4.61 14.51 -4.59
C GLU A 289 3.89 13.25 -4.07
N HIS A 290 4.40 12.62 -3.02
CA HIS A 290 3.76 11.44 -2.42
C HIS A 290 2.40 11.81 -1.81
N ALA A 291 1.37 11.05 -2.16
CA ALA A 291 -0.01 11.31 -1.75
C ALA A 291 -0.44 10.53 -0.49
N GLY A 292 0.50 9.90 0.22
CA GLY A 292 0.21 8.98 1.32
C GLY A 292 -0.04 7.55 0.86
N GLY A 293 -0.09 6.62 1.82
CA GLY A 293 -0.23 5.19 1.51
C GLY A 293 0.93 4.63 0.68
N ALA A 294 0.62 3.91 -0.41
CA ALA A 294 1.62 3.35 -1.31
C ALA A 294 2.55 4.44 -1.90
N VAL A 295 3.84 4.12 -2.10
CA VAL A 295 4.83 5.06 -2.65
C VAL A 295 4.47 5.51 -4.07
N SER A 296 3.75 4.68 -4.81
CA SER A 296 3.26 4.97 -6.16
C SER A 296 2.09 5.96 -6.19
N ASN A 297 1.43 6.21 -5.05
CA ASN A 297 0.39 7.24 -4.96
C ASN A 297 1.03 8.61 -5.09
N LYS A 298 0.74 9.30 -6.18
CA LYS A 298 1.28 10.61 -6.49
C LYS A 298 0.18 11.65 -6.64
N ARG A 299 0.44 12.82 -6.08
CA ARG A 299 -0.46 13.98 -6.11
C ARG A 299 0.20 15.14 -6.83
N ALA A 300 -0.53 15.79 -7.73
CA ALA A 300 -0.22 17.13 -8.21
C ALA A 300 -1.21 18.11 -7.59
N ASP A 301 -0.71 19.24 -7.10
CA ASP A 301 -1.51 20.35 -6.59
C ASP A 301 -0.84 21.66 -7.04
N GLN A 302 -1.38 22.28 -8.09
CA GLN A 302 -0.74 23.41 -8.77
C GLN A 302 -1.74 24.48 -9.14
N VAL A 303 -1.33 25.75 -9.05
CA VAL A 303 -2.06 26.87 -9.66
C VAL A 303 -1.45 27.18 -11.02
N ILE A 304 -2.28 27.22 -12.06
CA ILE A 304 -1.89 27.56 -13.42
C ILE A 304 -2.83 28.63 -13.99
N THR A 305 -2.36 29.35 -15.00
CA THR A 305 -3.19 30.32 -15.73
C THR A 305 -3.64 29.72 -17.05
N LEU A 306 -4.95 29.67 -17.27
CA LEU A 306 -5.54 29.31 -18.56
C LEU A 306 -6.21 30.54 -19.17
N ARG A 307 -6.21 30.61 -20.50
CA ARG A 307 -6.92 31.67 -21.22
C ARG A 307 -8.42 31.38 -21.23
N ALA A 308 -9.21 32.40 -21.57
CA ALA A 308 -10.61 32.19 -21.91
C ALA A 308 -10.72 31.14 -23.03
N GLY A 309 -11.57 30.13 -22.86
CA GLY A 309 -11.63 29.00 -23.77
C GLY A 309 -12.44 27.82 -23.23
N THR A 310 -12.52 26.76 -24.04
CA THR A 310 -13.12 25.48 -23.65
C THR A 310 -12.01 24.43 -23.57
N TYR A 311 -12.06 23.63 -22.52
CA TYR A 311 -11.04 22.65 -22.16
C TYR A 311 -11.69 21.29 -21.86
N ARG A 312 -10.94 20.22 -22.07
CA ARG A 312 -11.29 18.87 -21.63
C ARG A 312 -10.42 18.47 -20.47
N LEU A 313 -11.05 18.19 -19.33
CA LEU A 313 -10.45 17.48 -18.22
C LEU A 313 -10.42 15.99 -18.58
N ARG A 314 -9.28 15.35 -18.44
CA ARG A 314 -9.05 13.95 -18.82
C ARG A 314 -8.45 13.18 -17.67
N TYR A 315 -8.79 11.90 -17.59
CA TYR A 315 -8.15 10.96 -16.67
C TYR A 315 -8.17 9.54 -17.23
N THR A 316 -7.06 8.81 -17.09
CA THR A 316 -7.01 7.37 -17.40
C THR A 316 -6.47 6.58 -16.23
N SER A 317 -6.96 5.35 -16.10
CA SER A 317 -6.46 4.36 -15.15
C SER A 317 -6.20 3.01 -15.82
N ASP A 318 -5.26 2.24 -15.28
CA ASP A 318 -5.00 0.86 -15.71
C ASP A 318 -5.60 -0.18 -14.74
N ARG A 319 -4.92 -1.29 -14.42
CA ARG A 319 -5.46 -2.34 -13.56
C ARG A 319 -4.58 -2.52 -12.34
N GLY A 320 -5.21 -2.54 -11.16
CA GLY A 320 -4.62 -3.07 -9.94
C GLY A 320 -4.58 -2.09 -8.78
N HIS A 321 -4.68 -0.78 -9.02
CA HIS A 321 -4.68 0.20 -7.95
C HIS A 321 -5.56 1.40 -8.28
N ALA A 322 -6.86 1.30 -7.96
CA ALA A 322 -7.84 2.34 -8.28
C ALA A 322 -8.88 2.49 -7.17
N PHE A 323 -9.74 3.50 -7.28
CA PHE A 323 -10.77 3.78 -6.27
C PHE A 323 -11.66 2.55 -6.03
N GLY A 324 -11.78 2.15 -4.77
CA GLY A 324 -12.57 0.98 -4.35
C GLY A 324 -11.89 -0.38 -4.56
N ASP A 325 -10.74 -0.43 -5.27
CA ASP A 325 -9.99 -1.64 -5.57
C ASP A 325 -8.47 -1.41 -5.43
N TRP A 326 -8.05 -1.19 -4.20
CA TRP A 326 -6.67 -0.87 -3.86
C TRP A 326 -5.82 -2.12 -3.63
N GLN A 327 -4.75 -2.32 -4.42
CA GLN A 327 -3.77 -3.37 -4.12
C GLN A 327 -2.88 -3.05 -2.91
N ALA A 328 -2.68 -1.78 -2.59
CA ALA A 328 -1.86 -1.31 -1.48
C ALA A 328 -2.60 -0.19 -0.71
N PHE A 329 -1.97 0.43 0.28
CA PHE A 329 -2.63 1.51 1.03
C PHE A 329 -3.07 2.65 0.10
N PRO A 330 -4.33 3.12 0.19
CA PRO A 330 -4.84 4.23 -0.61
C PRO A 330 -4.14 5.55 -0.24
N PRO A 331 -4.27 6.61 -1.07
CA PRO A 331 -3.81 7.95 -0.70
C PRO A 331 -4.50 8.47 0.56
N ASP A 332 -3.87 9.40 1.26
CA ASP A 332 -4.31 9.88 2.57
C ASP A 332 -5.66 10.60 2.54
N ASP A 333 -6.07 11.18 1.40
CA ASP A 333 -7.40 11.79 1.24
C ASP A 333 -8.42 10.85 0.57
N VAL A 334 -7.99 9.65 0.18
CA VAL A 334 -8.76 8.63 -0.55
C VAL A 334 -9.29 9.15 -1.90
N PHE A 335 -8.68 10.20 -2.45
CA PHE A 335 -9.04 10.74 -3.76
C PHE A 335 -8.27 10.02 -4.87
N TRP A 336 -8.97 9.65 -5.94
CA TRP A 336 -8.37 9.12 -7.17
C TRP A 336 -9.07 9.78 -8.36
N GLY A 337 -8.34 10.57 -9.12
CA GLY A 337 -8.95 11.43 -10.14
C GLY A 337 -8.28 12.79 -10.27
N ILE A 338 -9.01 13.74 -10.82
CA ILE A 338 -8.58 15.12 -11.07
C ILE A 338 -9.74 16.09 -10.88
N VAL A 339 -9.48 17.22 -10.24
CA VAL A 339 -10.44 18.30 -10.05
C VAL A 339 -9.78 19.65 -10.32
N VAL A 340 -10.56 20.57 -10.89
CA VAL A 340 -10.16 21.94 -11.19
C VAL A 340 -11.01 22.90 -10.37
N PHE A 341 -10.35 23.80 -9.64
CA PHE A 341 -10.98 24.86 -8.88
C PHE A 341 -10.61 26.24 -9.44
N ASP A 342 -11.49 27.20 -9.24
CA ASP A 342 -11.20 28.62 -9.43
C ASP A 342 -10.25 29.10 -8.32
N ALA A 343 -9.08 29.59 -8.72
CA ALA A 343 -8.05 30.15 -7.84
C ALA A 343 -7.90 31.66 -8.03
N THR A 344 -8.76 32.30 -8.82
CA THR A 344 -8.68 33.73 -9.12
C THR A 344 -8.83 34.54 -7.83
N PRO A 345 -7.88 35.43 -7.47
CA PRO A 345 -7.94 36.20 -6.24
C PRO A 345 -9.24 37.01 -6.17
N ARG A 346 -10.09 36.72 -5.17
CA ARG A 346 -11.27 37.56 -4.91
C ARG A 346 -10.79 38.96 -4.55
N GLN A 347 -11.06 39.94 -5.41
CA GLN A 347 -10.90 41.35 -5.03
C GLN A 347 -11.79 41.60 -3.80
N ARG A 348 -11.16 41.92 -2.67
CA ARG A 348 -11.89 42.43 -1.50
C ARG A 348 -12.58 43.73 -1.93
N ARG A 349 -13.92 43.69 -2.02
CA ARG A 349 -14.74 44.89 -2.21
C ARG A 349 -14.70 45.78 -0.98
#